data_AF-A0A940AHG5-F1
#
_entry.id   AF-A0A940AHG5-F1
#
_cell.length_a   1.000
_cell.length_b   1.000
_cell.length_c   1.000
_cell.angle_alpha   90.00
_cell.angle_beta   90.00
_cell.angle_gamma   90.00
#
_symmetry.space_group_name_H-M   'P 1'
#
loop_
_entity.id
_entity.type
_entity.pdbx_description
1 polymer ?
#
loop_
_entity_poly.entity_id
_entity_poly.type
_entity_poly.pdbx_seq_one_letter_code
_entity_poly.pdbx_strand_id
1 'polypeptide(L)' 'MWQVKVNNVAGKMNRWGSYDSNEIIRAAEEVGYTEIEETDDTITGIDPQGWETVIAEE' A
#
# COMPACT_ATOMS: atom_id res chain seq x y z
N MET A 1 0.82 8.46 10.73
CA MET A 1 0.52 7.04 11.03
C MET A 1 -0.26 6.51 9.85
N TRP A 2 0.42 5.78 8.97
CA TRP A 2 -0.11 5.43 7.66
C TRP A 2 -1.47 4.73 7.69
N GLN A 3 -2.37 5.23 6.85
CA GLN A 3 -3.70 4.73 6.59
C GLN A 3 -3.75 4.06 5.21
N VAL A 4 -3.89 2.74 5.20
CA VAL A 4 -4.06 1.96 3.97
C VAL A 4 -5.41 2.28 3.32
N LYS A 5 -5.40 2.65 2.04
CA LYS A 5 -6.59 3.05 1.27
C LYS A 5 -7.16 1.92 0.41
N VAL A 6 -6.36 0.91 0.08
CA VAL A 6 -6.75 -0.18 -0.83
C VAL A 6 -7.08 -1.47 -0.09
N ASN A 7 -8.23 -2.06 -0.42
CA ASN A 7 -8.81 -3.20 0.31
C ASN A 7 -7.99 -4.49 0.19
N ASN A 8 -7.27 -4.71 -0.92
CA ASN A 8 -6.45 -5.89 -1.11
C ASN A 8 -5.21 -5.89 -0.19
N VAL A 9 -4.53 -4.75 -0.08
CA VAL A 9 -3.41 -4.57 0.86
C VAL A 9 -3.92 -4.63 2.30
N ALA A 10 -5.01 -3.93 2.63
CA ALA A 10 -5.60 -3.98 3.97
C ALA A 10 -6.04 -5.41 4.37
N GLY A 11 -6.64 -6.15 3.43
CA GLY A 11 -7.03 -7.54 3.62
C GLY A 11 -5.82 -8.46 3.86
N LYS A 12 -4.70 -8.22 3.17
CA LYS A 12 -3.45 -8.95 3.35
C LYS A 12 -2.82 -8.69 4.72
N MET A 13 -2.85 -7.45 5.19
CA MET A 13 -2.32 -7.04 6.49
C MET A 13 -3.19 -7.49 7.67
N ASN A 14 -4.34 -8.12 7.37
CA ASN A 14 -5.15 -8.90 8.29
C ASN A 14 -5.63 -8.14 9.54
N ARG A 15 -5.73 -6.80 9.50
CA ARG A 15 -6.44 -5.99 10.52
C ARG A 15 -6.50 -4.50 10.20
N TRP A 16 -7.43 -3.83 10.87
CA TRP A 16 -7.56 -2.39 10.93
C TRP A 16 -6.52 -1.87 11.94
N GLY A 17 -5.58 -1.04 11.50
CA GLY A 17 -4.48 -0.53 12.33
C GLY A 17 -3.60 0.44 11.55
N SER A 18 -2.66 1.06 12.26
CA SER A 18 -1.62 1.89 11.67
C SER A 18 -0.35 1.06 11.54
N TYR A 19 0.27 1.12 10.36
CA TYR A 19 1.40 0.28 9.99
C TYR A 19 2.60 1.14 9.65
N ASP A 20 3.80 0.58 9.78
CA ASP A 20 5.00 1.19 9.21
C ASP A 20 4.93 1.13 7.68
N SER A 21 5.48 2.14 6.98
CA SER A 21 5.46 2.19 5.51
C SER A 21 6.05 0.92 4.89
N ASN A 22 7.13 0.38 5.46
CA ASN A 22 7.73 -0.88 5.03
C ASN A 22 6.80 -2.10 5.11
N GLU A 23 5.88 -2.16 6.09
CA GLU A 23 4.91 -3.25 6.17
C GLU A 23 3.86 -3.13 5.07
N ILE A 24 3.43 -1.90 4.77
CA ILE A 24 2.47 -1.59 3.71
C ILE A 24 3.06 -1.94 2.35
N ILE A 25 4.31 -1.54 2.10
CA ILE A 25 5.02 -1.82 0.84
C ILE A 25 5.12 -3.33 0.61
N ARG A 26 5.58 -4.10 1.62
CA ARG A 26 5.66 -5.56 1.50
C ARG A 26 4.30 -6.21 1.23
N ALA A 27 3.25 -5.75 1.91
CA ALA A 27 1.90 -6.25 1.67
C ALA A 27 1.40 -5.89 0.26
N ALA A 28 1.76 -4.72 -0.26
CA ALA A 28 1.46 -4.29 -1.62
C ALA A 28 2.19 -5.15 -2.68
N GLU A 29 3.49 -5.41 -2.50
CA GLU A 29 4.25 -6.31 -3.37
C GLU A 29 3.65 -7.72 -3.38
N GLU A 30 3.27 -8.25 -2.21
CA GLU A 30 2.68 -9.60 -2.10
C GLU A 30 1.30 -9.73 -2.76
N VAL A 31 0.54 -8.64 -2.91
CA VAL A 31 -0.73 -8.64 -3.66
C VAL A 31 -0.57 -8.24 -5.13
N GLY A 32 0.67 -7.96 -5.56
CA GLY A 32 1.02 -7.75 -6.96
C GLY A 32 1.14 -6.29 -7.40
N TYR A 33 1.28 -5.33 -6.47
CA TYR A 33 1.68 -3.98 -6.85
C TYR A 33 3.16 -3.97 -7.28
N THR A 34 3.48 -3.14 -8.26
CA THR A 34 4.84 -2.90 -8.76
C THR A 34 5.14 -1.41 -8.81
N GLU A 35 6.40 -1.04 -9.05
CA GLU A 35 6.82 0.39 -9.16
C GLU A 35 6.32 1.23 -7.98
N ILE A 36 6.52 0.70 -6.76
CA ILE A 36 6.04 1.34 -5.54
C ILE A 36 6.96 2.50 -5.17
N GLU A 37 6.38 3.67 -4.98
CA GLU A 37 7.08 4.89 -4.56
C GLU A 37 6.51 5.39 -3.23
N GLU A 38 7.41 5.66 -2.29
CA GLU A 38 7.10 6.29 -1.00
C GLU A 38 7.53 7.76 -1.05
N THR A 39 6.61 8.64 -0.69
CA THR A 39 6.83 10.07 -0.46
C THR A 39 6.58 10.40 1.00
N ASP A 40 6.77 11.66 1.41
CA ASP A 40 6.56 12.08 2.81
C ASP A 40 5.12 11.81 3.28
N ASP A 41 4.14 11.83 2.39
CA ASP A 41 2.70 11.79 2.69
C ASP A 41 1.94 10.64 2.01
N THR A 42 2.49 10.02 0.96
CA THR A 42 1.80 8.97 0.20
C THR A 42 2.70 7.79 -0.16
N ILE A 43 2.11 6.59 -0.20
CA ILE A 43 2.67 5.40 -0.85
C ILE A 43 1.81 5.12 -2.08
N THR A 44 2.44 5.13 -3.24
CA THR A 44 1.79 4.86 -4.54
C THR A 44 2.41 3.65 -5.20
N GLY A 45 1.69 3.03 -6.14
CA GLY A 45 2.24 1.95 -6.96
C GLY A 45 1.31 1.59 -8.11
N ILE A 46 1.83 0.81 -9.05
CA ILE A 46 1.08 0.27 -10.19
C ILE A 46 0.37 -1.01 -9.73
N ASP A 47 -0.96 -1.03 -9.83
CA ASP A 47 -1.78 -2.18 -9.46
C ASP A 47 -1.65 -3.34 -10.49
N PRO A 48 -2.17 -4.55 -10.18
CA PRO A 48 -2.13 -5.67 -11.11
C PRO A 48 -2.87 -5.45 -12.45
N GLN A 49 -3.66 -4.38 -12.56
CA GLN A 49 -4.36 -3.99 -13.77
C GLN A 49 -3.58 -2.94 -14.59
N GLY A 50 -2.45 -2.44 -14.07
CA GLY A 50 -1.61 -1.43 -14.71
C GLY A 50 -1.97 0.01 -14.36
N TRP A 51 -2.77 0.25 -13.32
CA TRP A 51 -3.16 1.59 -12.89
C TRP A 51 -2.32 2.08 -11.72
N GLU A 52 -1.85 3.32 -11.81
CA GLU A 52 -1.29 4.04 -10.67
C GLU A 52 -2.36 4.23 -9.59
N THR A 53 -2.05 3.82 -8.37
CA THR A 53 -2.99 3.79 -7.25
C THR A 53 -2.30 4.25 -5.97
N VAL A 54 -2.99 5.06 -5.17
CA VAL A 54 -2.57 5.42 -3.81
C VAL A 54 -2.87 4.25 -2.88
N ILE A 55 -1.82 3.62 -2.37
CA ILE A 55 -1.89 2.45 -1.47
C ILE A 55 -2.15 2.91 -0.04
N ALA A 56 -1.47 3.96 0.42
CA ALA A 56 -1.62 4.51 1.77
C ALA A 56 -1.25 6.01 1.84
N GLU A 57 -1.74 6.69 2.88
CA GLU A 57 -1.42 8.09 3.22
C GLU A 57 -1.03 8.22 4.70
N GLU A 58 -0.14 9.14 5.09
CA GLU A 58 0.34 9.29 6.49
C GLU A 58 -0.71 9.78 7.51
#